data_AF-W8PN76-F1
#
_entry.id   AF-W8PN76-F1
#
_cell.length_a   1.000
_cell.length_b   1.000
_cell.length_c   1.000
_cell.angle_alpha   90.00
_cell.angle_beta   90.00
_cell.angle_gamma   90.00
#
_symmetry.space_group_name_H-M   'P 1'
#
loop_
_entity.id
_entity.type
_entity.pdbx_description
1 polymer ?
#
loop_
_entity_poly.entity_id
_entity_poly.type
_entity_poly.pdbx_seq_one_letter_code
_entity_poly.pdbx_strand_id
1 'polypeptide(L)'
;MRPVFDWERCIGCLACVRACKAGALSYSDEDGVRRITFEPRLCDGDLLCVEVCPVNAVKGFPNHESGESSATFELARCENCGRLTEFTVKEVEWARKMGHFTVFLCSTCRRVESARKIGEGLE
;
A
#
# COMPACT_ATOMS: atom_id res chain seq x y z
N MET A 1 5.67 -1.89 -23.16
CA MET A 1 4.56 -2.27 -22.28
C MET A 1 4.40 -1.17 -21.23
N ARG A 2 3.18 -0.72 -20.91
CA ARG A 2 2.98 0.34 -19.91
C ARG A 2 1.87 -0.01 -18.91
N PRO A 3 2.03 0.36 -17.63
CA PRO A 3 0.98 0.16 -16.62
C PRO A 3 -0.12 1.22 -16.75
N VAL A 4 -1.36 0.78 -16.49
CA VAL A 4 -2.53 1.62 -16.27
C VAL A 4 -3.06 1.33 -14.87
N PHE A 5 -3.25 2.39 -14.09
CA PHE A 5 -3.65 2.33 -12.69
C PHE A 5 -5.15 2.62 -12.54
N ASP A 6 -5.86 1.73 -11.86
CA ASP A 6 -7.20 1.93 -11.35
C ASP A 6 -7.09 2.43 -9.91
N TRP A 7 -7.09 3.75 -9.74
CA TRP A 7 -6.93 4.39 -8.44
C TRP A 7 -8.14 4.20 -7.52
N GLU A 8 -9.32 3.94 -8.06
CA GLU A 8 -10.52 3.63 -7.29
C GLU A 8 -10.41 2.25 -6.63
N ARG A 9 -9.82 1.27 -7.32
CA ARG A 9 -9.56 -0.06 -6.77
C ARG A 9 -8.29 -0.13 -5.91
N CYS A 10 -7.36 0.80 -6.11
CA CYS A 10 -6.13 0.87 -5.34
C CYS A 10 -6.42 1.04 -3.84
N ILE A 11 -5.67 0.31 -3.01
CA ILE A 11 -5.76 0.38 -1.54
C ILE A 11 -4.57 1.12 -0.91
N GLY A 12 -3.65 1.67 -1.70
CA GLY A 12 -2.53 2.48 -1.18
C GLY A 12 -1.49 1.71 -0.34
N CYS A 13 -1.37 0.39 -0.53
CA CYS A 13 -0.45 -0.50 0.23
C CYS A 13 1.05 -0.38 -0.13
N LEU A 14 1.39 0.45 -1.13
CA LEU A 14 2.77 0.69 -1.58
C LEU A 14 3.53 -0.53 -2.14
N ALA A 15 2.89 -1.69 -2.36
CA ALA A 15 3.54 -2.87 -2.94
C ALA A 15 4.22 -2.54 -4.28
N CYS A 16 3.52 -1.83 -5.16
CA CYS A 16 4.06 -1.39 -6.46
C CYS A 16 5.22 -0.41 -6.33
N VAL A 17 5.15 0.52 -5.36
CA VAL A 17 6.23 1.49 -5.09
C VAL A 17 7.49 0.76 -4.64
N ARG A 18 7.37 -0.21 -3.72
CA ARG A 18 8.50 -1.02 -3.25
C ARG A 18 9.10 -1.92 -4.33
N ALA A 19 8.30 -2.38 -5.28
CA ALA A 19 8.76 -3.22 -6.38
C ALA A 19 9.42 -2.44 -7.52
N CYS A 20 9.09 -1.15 -7.69
CA CYS A 20 9.57 -0.34 -8.81
C CYS A 20 11.06 0.03 -8.64
N LYS A 21 11.93 -0.70 -9.34
CA LYS A 21 13.38 -0.47 -9.31
C LYS A 21 13.80 0.79 -10.06
N ALA A 22 13.04 1.18 -11.08
CA ALA A 22 13.31 2.35 -11.89
C ALA A 22 12.96 3.69 -11.20
N GLY A 23 12.30 3.65 -10.04
CA GLY A 23 11.89 4.87 -9.32
C GLY A 23 10.72 5.63 -9.97
N ALA A 24 10.02 5.00 -10.91
CA ALA A 24 8.85 5.59 -11.57
C ALA A 24 7.62 5.71 -10.66
N LEU A 25 7.60 5.01 -9.54
CA LEU A 25 6.58 5.10 -8.52
C LEU A 25 7.19 5.59 -7.21
N SER A 26 6.55 6.57 -6.58
CA SER A 26 6.99 7.15 -5.30
C SER A 26 5.78 7.44 -4.40
N TYR A 27 6.04 7.75 -3.12
CA TYR A 27 5.00 8.14 -2.19
C TYR A 27 5.48 9.16 -1.16
N SER A 28 4.52 9.90 -0.59
CA SER A 28 4.70 10.68 0.64
C SER A 28 3.51 10.50 1.57
N ASP A 29 3.78 10.54 2.88
CA ASP A 29 2.76 10.52 3.93
C ASP A 29 2.83 11.83 4.71
N GLU A 30 1.81 12.69 4.55
CA GLU A 30 1.75 14.04 5.14
C GLU A 30 0.36 14.26 5.75
N ASP A 31 0.30 14.76 6.98
CA ASP A 31 -0.95 15.09 7.69
C ASP A 31 -2.01 13.98 7.71
N GLY A 32 -1.58 12.71 7.75
CA GLY A 32 -2.49 11.56 7.75
C GLY A 32 -3.00 11.17 6.36
N VAL A 33 -2.41 11.72 5.29
CA VAL A 33 -2.75 11.39 3.91
C VAL A 33 -1.51 10.86 3.20
N ARG A 34 -1.66 9.70 2.57
CA ARG A 34 -0.68 9.11 1.66
C ARG A 34 -0.94 9.58 0.24
N ARG A 35 0.07 10.10 -0.47
CA ARG A 35 0.05 10.33 -1.92
C ARG A 35 0.95 9.32 -2.60
N ILE A 36 0.46 8.64 -3.64
CA ILE A 36 1.26 7.81 -4.55
C ILE A 36 1.34 8.52 -5.89
N THR A 37 2.53 8.63 -6.47
CA THR A 37 2.78 9.30 -7.75
C THR A 37 3.45 8.36 -8.73
N PHE A 38 3.03 8.42 -9.99
CA PHE A 38 3.61 7.72 -11.12
C PHE A 38 4.20 8.71 -12.14
N GLU A 39 5.50 8.60 -12.39
CA GLU A 39 6.24 9.35 -13.41
C GLU A 39 6.55 8.42 -14.60
N PRO A 40 5.79 8.51 -15.71
CA PRO A 40 5.91 7.58 -16.83
C PRO A 40 7.26 7.67 -17.54
N ARG A 41 7.95 8.82 -17.48
CA ARG A 41 9.26 9.00 -18.11
C ARG A 41 10.34 8.11 -17.51
N LEU A 42 10.22 7.75 -16.23
CA LEU A 42 11.17 6.89 -15.53
C LEU A 42 10.83 5.39 -15.66
N CYS A 43 9.62 5.05 -16.12
CA CYS A 43 9.19 3.67 -16.20
C CYS A 43 9.93 2.93 -17.33
N ASP A 44 10.50 1.76 -17.03
CA ASP A 44 11.18 0.87 -17.97
C ASP A 44 10.25 -0.20 -18.58
N GLY A 45 9.06 -0.37 -18.01
CA GLY A 45 8.03 -1.29 -18.50
C GLY A 45 8.19 -2.72 -18.00
N ASP A 46 8.89 -2.94 -16.88
CA ASP A 46 9.08 -4.27 -16.25
C ASP A 46 7.78 -4.95 -15.79
N LEU A 47 6.73 -4.17 -15.53
CA LEU A 47 5.44 -4.59 -15.00
C LEU A 47 5.46 -5.27 -13.62
N LEU A 48 6.52 -5.13 -12.82
CA LEU A 48 6.53 -5.68 -11.45
C LEU A 48 5.37 -5.12 -10.60
N CYS A 49 4.96 -3.88 -10.86
CA CYS A 49 3.79 -3.27 -10.23
C CYS A 49 2.47 -4.03 -10.47
N VAL A 50 2.33 -4.72 -11.60
CA VAL A 50 1.17 -5.56 -11.92
C VAL A 50 1.22 -6.85 -11.10
N GLU A 51 2.39 -7.50 -11.06
CA GLU A 51 2.58 -8.77 -10.34
C GLU A 51 2.33 -8.66 -8.84
N VAL A 52 2.79 -7.57 -8.22
CA VAL A 52 2.71 -7.41 -6.76
C VAL A 52 1.40 -6.80 -6.26
N CYS A 53 0.48 -6.41 -7.16
CA CYS A 53 -0.74 -5.72 -6.76
C CYS A 53 -1.78 -6.70 -6.18
N PRO A 54 -2.03 -6.73 -4.86
CA PRO A 54 -2.90 -7.75 -4.24
C PRO A 54 -4.37 -7.60 -4.63
N VAL A 55 -4.75 -6.40 -5.11
CA VAL A 55 -6.11 -6.06 -5.48
C VAL A 55 -6.31 -5.94 -6.98
N ASN A 56 -5.32 -6.27 -7.82
CA ASN A 56 -5.42 -6.15 -9.29
C ASN A 56 -5.84 -4.73 -9.76
N ALA A 57 -5.31 -3.70 -9.10
CA ALA A 57 -5.55 -2.30 -9.44
C ALA A 57 -4.60 -1.77 -10.54
N VAL A 58 -3.72 -2.60 -11.09
CA VAL A 58 -2.79 -2.21 -12.15
C VAL A 58 -2.82 -3.27 -13.24
N LYS A 59 -2.82 -2.83 -14.51
CA LYS A 59 -2.75 -3.72 -15.68
C LYS A 59 -1.71 -3.21 -16.66
N GLY A 60 -1.03 -4.13 -17.35
CA GLY A 60 -0.08 -3.80 -18.41
C GLY A 60 -0.75 -3.80 -19.79
N PHE A 61 -0.47 -2.79 -20.61
CA PHE A 61 -0.94 -2.70 -21.98
C PHE A 61 0.21 -2.47 -22.98
N PRO A 62 0.23 -3.18 -24.13
CA PRO A 62 1.17 -2.91 -25.20
C PRO A 62 0.81 -1.60 -25.90
N ASN A 63 1.81 -0.87 -26.40
CA ASN A 63 1.64 0.38 -27.16
C ASN A 63 0.75 1.44 -26.49
N HIS A 64 0.56 1.36 -25.18
CA HIS A 64 -0.15 2.36 -24.39
C HIS A 64 0.82 3.45 -23.96
N GLU A 65 0.41 4.72 -24.05
CA GLU A 65 1.15 5.84 -23.47
C GLU A 65 0.50 6.23 -22.15
N SER A 66 1.23 6.04 -21.05
CA SER A 66 0.74 6.43 -19.73
C SER A 66 1.13 7.87 -19.45
N GLY A 67 0.18 8.68 -18.99
CA GLY A 67 0.45 10.01 -18.45
C GLY A 67 0.94 9.97 -17.00
N GLU A 68 1.48 11.09 -16.54
CA GLU A 68 1.68 11.33 -15.11
C GLU A 68 0.35 11.15 -14.39
N SER A 69 0.38 10.46 -13.24
CA SER A 69 -0.82 10.26 -12.43
C SER A 69 -0.48 10.13 -10.96
N SER A 70 -1.44 10.46 -10.11
CA SER A 70 -1.30 10.31 -8.67
C SER A 70 -2.65 10.04 -8.02
N ALA A 71 -2.62 9.47 -6.82
CA ALA A 71 -3.81 9.24 -6.00
C ALA A 71 -3.47 9.43 -4.53
N THR A 72 -4.48 9.83 -3.75
CA THR A 72 -4.36 10.04 -2.31
C THR A 72 -5.22 9.07 -1.52
N PHE A 73 -4.75 8.69 -0.33
CA PHE A 73 -5.40 7.73 0.56
C PHE A 73 -5.29 8.20 2.00
N GLU A 74 -6.37 8.11 2.77
CA GLU A 74 -6.33 8.41 4.21
C GLU A 74 -5.60 7.32 4.97
N LEU A 75 -4.71 7.70 5.88
CA LEU A 75 -4.04 6.79 6.80
C LEU A 75 -4.99 6.40 7.94
N ALA A 76 -5.04 5.10 8.24
CA ALA A 76 -5.84 4.58 9.32
C ALA A 76 -5.26 5.00 10.68
N ARG A 77 -6.13 5.13 11.69
CA ARG A 77 -5.74 5.31 13.09
C ARG A 77 -5.67 3.98 13.81
N CYS A 78 -4.70 3.86 14.71
CA CYS A 78 -4.47 2.68 15.52
C CYS A 78 -5.63 2.51 16.51
N GLU A 79 -6.29 1.35 16.51
CA GLU A 79 -7.43 1.11 17.40
C GLU A 79 -7.04 1.03 18.88
N ASN A 80 -5.76 0.77 19.18
CA ASN A 80 -5.28 0.70 20.55
C ASN A 80 -4.89 2.07 21.14
N CYS A 81 -4.38 3.01 20.33
CA CYS A 81 -3.83 4.28 20.85
C CYS A 81 -4.22 5.55 20.07
N GLY A 82 -4.97 5.44 18.98
CA GLY A 82 -5.45 6.58 18.19
C GLY A 82 -4.40 7.27 17.29
N ARG A 83 -3.11 6.93 17.42
CA ARG A 83 -2.05 7.44 16.53
C ARG A 83 -2.22 6.91 15.10
N LEU A 84 -1.72 7.66 14.12
CA LEU A 84 -1.69 7.22 12.72
C LEU A 84 -0.88 5.93 12.57
N THR A 85 -1.33 5.08 11.67
CA THR A 85 -0.65 3.84 11.28
C THR A 85 0.10 4.03 9.97
N GLU A 86 0.90 3.02 9.60
CA GLU A 86 1.60 2.96 8.30
C GLU A 86 0.71 2.46 7.15
N PHE A 87 -0.56 2.17 7.42
CA PHE A 87 -1.53 1.68 6.43
C PHE A 87 -2.63 2.68 6.17
N THR A 88 -3.22 2.55 4.99
CA THR A 88 -4.41 3.33 4.64
C THR A 88 -5.67 2.70 5.22
N VAL A 89 -6.75 3.48 5.30
CA VAL A 89 -8.09 2.97 5.68
C VAL A 89 -8.50 1.82 4.75
N LYS A 90 -8.31 1.98 3.43
CA LYS A 90 -8.66 0.97 2.43
C LYS A 90 -7.85 -0.31 2.60
N GLU A 91 -6.57 -0.20 2.95
CA GLU A 91 -5.70 -1.35 3.21
C GLU A 91 -6.14 -2.11 4.46
N VAL A 92 -6.47 -1.40 5.55
CA VAL A 92 -7.00 -2.01 6.78
C VAL A 92 -8.32 -2.73 6.50
N GLU A 93 -9.24 -2.10 5.78
CA GLU A 93 -10.53 -2.70 5.41
C GLU A 93 -10.36 -3.96 4.56
N TRP A 94 -9.44 -3.94 3.58
CA TRP A 94 -9.13 -5.09 2.76
C TRP A 94 -8.49 -6.22 3.58
N ALA A 95 -7.49 -5.90 4.40
CA ALA A 95 -6.82 -6.85 5.27
C ALA A 95 -7.78 -7.55 6.24
N ARG A 96 -8.77 -6.81 6.78
CA ARG A 96 -9.83 -7.37 7.63
C ARG A 96 -10.68 -8.40 6.89
N LYS A 97 -11.08 -8.12 5.66
CA LYS A 97 -11.84 -9.07 4.81
C LYS A 97 -11.05 -10.35 4.57
N MET A 98 -9.72 -10.27 4.56
CA MET A 98 -8.82 -11.42 4.39
C MET A 98 -8.41 -12.10 5.70
N GLY A 99 -8.94 -11.68 6.85
CA GLY A 99 -8.63 -12.29 8.16
C GLY A 99 -7.30 -11.83 8.79
N HIS A 100 -6.71 -10.73 8.31
CA HIS A 100 -5.46 -10.17 8.86
C HIS A 100 -5.74 -9.08 9.91
N PHE A 101 -6.00 -9.52 11.14
CA PHE A 101 -6.44 -8.68 12.27
C PHE A 101 -5.32 -7.96 13.04
N THR A 102 -4.13 -7.74 12.49
CA THR A 102 -3.10 -6.92 13.15
C THR A 102 -2.73 -5.69 12.33
N VAL A 103 -3.33 -5.55 11.13
CA VAL A 103 -3.10 -4.45 10.20
C VAL A 103 -3.74 -3.14 10.70
N PHE A 104 -4.62 -3.16 11.69
CA PHE A 104 -5.19 -1.94 12.29
C PHE A 104 -4.35 -1.32 13.43
N LEU A 105 -3.20 -1.92 13.77
CA LEU A 105 -2.32 -1.40 14.82
C LEU A 105 -1.14 -0.64 14.22
N CYS A 106 -0.74 0.46 14.86
CA CYS A 106 0.53 1.12 14.53
C CYS A 106 1.72 0.20 14.87
N SER A 107 2.87 0.43 14.24
CA SER A 107 4.08 -0.36 14.42
C SER A 107 4.45 -0.62 15.89
N THR A 108 4.27 0.35 16.78
CA THR A 108 4.49 0.20 18.22
C THR A 108 3.49 -0.76 18.87
N CYS A 109 2.18 -0.50 18.74
CA CYS A 109 1.15 -1.33 19.38
C CYS A 109 1.14 -2.76 18.82
N ARG A 110 1.40 -2.92 17.52
CA ARG A 110 1.52 -4.24 16.88
C ARG A 110 2.66 -5.05 17.46
N ARG A 111 3.81 -4.41 17.75
CA ARG A 111 4.96 -5.07 18.37
C ARG A 111 4.64 -5.53 19.79
N VAL A 112 3.96 -4.70 20.58
CA VAL A 112 3.51 -5.05 21.93
C VAL A 112 2.55 -6.24 21.89
N GLU A 113 1.56 -6.19 21.01
CA GLU A 113 0.57 -7.27 20.83
C GLU A 113 1.23 -8.59 20.40
N SER A 114 2.22 -8.52 19.50
CA SER A 114 2.97 -9.69 19.07
C SER A 114 3.76 -10.32 20.22
N ALA A 115 4.40 -9.50 21.07
CA ALA A 115 5.14 -9.97 22.24
C ALA A 115 4.22 -10.64 23.26
N ARG A 116 3.02 -10.10 23.49
CA ARG A 116 2.02 -10.67 24.39
C ARG A 116 1.59 -12.07 23.94
N LYS A 117 1.27 -12.26 22.65
CA LYS A 117 0.88 -13.56 22.09
C LYS A 117 1.96 -14.63 22.21
N ILE A 118 3.24 -14.24 22.09
CA ILE A 118 4.35 -15.17 22.32
C ILE A 118 4.36 -15.64 23.77
N GLY A 119 4.12 -14.74 24.73
CA GLY A 119 4.04 -15.09 26.15
C GLY A 119 2.90 -16.03 26.51
N GLU A 120 1.72 -15.84 25.91
CA GLU A 120 0.52 -16.70 26.13
C GLU A 120 0.70 -18.13 25.58
N GLY A 121 1.65 -18.36 24.65
CA GLY A 121 1.94 -19.68 24.08
C GLY A 121 3.01 -20.48 24.83
N LEU A 122 3.52 -19.97 25.95
CA LEU A 122 4.55 -20.62 26.78
C LEU A 122 3.96 -21.33 28.02
N GLU A 123 2.64 -21.38 28.15
CA GLU A 123 1.91 -22.08 29.22
C GLU A 123 1.46 -23.50 28.80
#